data_AF-A0A1S8D9W3-F1
#
_entry.id   AF-A0A1S8D9W3-F1
#
_cell.length_a   1.000
_cell.length_b   1.000
_cell.length_c   1.000
_cell.angle_alpha   90.00
_cell.angle_beta   90.00
_cell.angle_gamma   90.00
#
_symmetry.space_group_name_H-M   'P 1'
#
loop_
_entity.id
_entity.type
_entity.pdbx_description
1 polymer ?
#
loop_
_entity_poly.entity_id
_entity_poly.type
_entity_poly.pdbx_seq_one_letter_code
_entity_poly.pdbx_strand_id
1 'polypeptide(L)'
;MNEESRRPPLLDMTPEGDFRTPKPPGMLERVLLRVGGAAALVAVVAIGLTMAALAFVVLGLLIPVVVVAGLVAFVTLWWKMRQARRYGRPAFVVMRR
;
A
#
# COMPACT_ATOMS: atom_id res chain seq x y z
N MET A 1 -4.52 -21.84 14.04
CA MET A 1 -3.86 -22.60 15.12
C MET A 1 -4.05 -21.81 16.40
N ASN A 2 -5.09 -22.13 17.17
CA ASN A 2 -5.47 -21.39 18.36
C ASN A 2 -5.02 -22.21 19.58
N GLU A 3 -3.74 -22.11 19.95
CA GLU A 3 -3.15 -22.87 21.07
C GLU A 3 -3.40 -22.22 22.45
N GLU A 4 -3.98 -21.03 22.49
CA GLU A 4 -4.17 -20.25 23.71
C GLU A 4 -5.27 -20.81 24.63
N SER A 5 -6.16 -21.66 24.09
CA SER A 5 -7.31 -22.21 24.82
C SER A 5 -7.00 -23.46 25.66
N ARG A 6 -5.74 -23.94 25.68
CA ARG A 6 -5.37 -25.22 26.33
C ARG A 6 -4.63 -25.06 27.66
N ARG A 7 -4.32 -23.83 28.08
CA ARG A 7 -3.80 -23.57 29.43
C ARG A 7 -4.98 -23.32 30.36
N PRO A 8 -5.10 -24.04 31.49
CA PRO A 8 -6.15 -23.75 32.45
C PRO A 8 -6.03 -22.28 32.89
N PRO A 9 -7.14 -21.52 32.92
CA PRO A 9 -7.09 -20.11 33.30
C PRO A 9 -6.51 -19.99 34.71
N LEU A 10 -5.47 -19.17 34.86
CA LEU A 10 -4.92 -18.86 36.18
C LEU A 10 -5.98 -18.06 36.95
N LEU A 11 -6.47 -18.67 38.00
CA LEU A 11 -7.54 -18.13 38.82
C LEU A 11 -6.91 -17.25 39.90
N ASP A 12 -6.88 -15.94 39.68
CA ASP A 12 -6.34 -14.99 40.65
C ASP A 12 -7.34 -14.84 41.81
N MET A 13 -7.10 -15.66 42.85
CA MET A 13 -7.83 -15.67 44.10
C MET A 13 -7.00 -14.96 45.17
N THR A 14 -7.69 -14.31 46.09
CA THR A 14 -7.11 -13.93 47.38
C THR A 14 -6.75 -15.20 48.17
N PRO A 15 -5.79 -15.14 49.12
CA PRO A 15 -5.47 -16.26 50.03
C PRO A 15 -6.69 -16.85 50.77
N GLU A 16 -7.77 -16.08 50.86
CA GLU A 16 -9.03 -16.35 51.52
C GLU A 16 -10.04 -17.05 50.59
N GLY A 17 -9.70 -17.26 49.31
CA GLY A 17 -10.51 -17.96 48.31
C GLY A 17 -11.45 -17.07 47.52
N ASP A 18 -11.47 -15.75 47.75
CA ASP A 18 -12.29 -14.81 46.98
C ASP A 18 -11.63 -14.48 45.64
N PHE A 19 -12.41 -14.53 44.56
CA PHE A 19 -11.98 -14.12 43.22
C PHE A 19 -11.77 -12.61 43.14
N ARG A 20 -10.62 -12.17 42.63
CA ARG A 20 -10.42 -10.75 42.35
C ARG A 20 -11.32 -10.31 41.19
N THR A 21 -12.29 -9.45 41.48
CA THR A 21 -13.11 -8.81 40.44
C THR A 21 -12.30 -7.70 39.78
N PRO A 22 -12.19 -7.65 38.44
CA PRO A 22 -11.49 -6.56 37.78
C PRO A 22 -12.16 -5.22 38.14
N LYS A 23 -11.35 -4.26 38.60
CA LYS A 23 -11.83 -2.92 38.96
C LYS A 23 -12.50 -2.28 37.74
N PRO A 24 -13.72 -1.73 37.85
CA PRO A 24 -14.36 -1.05 36.73
C PRO A 24 -13.48 0.11 36.25
N PRO A 25 -13.31 0.30 34.94
CA PRO A 25 -12.43 1.33 34.40
C PRO A 25 -12.90 2.71 34.86
N GLY A 26 -11.95 3.49 35.39
CA GLY A 26 -12.16 4.85 35.84
C GLY A 26 -12.55 5.79 34.70
N MET A 27 -13.01 7.00 35.02
CA MET A 27 -13.47 7.96 34.00
C MET A 27 -12.35 8.31 33.00
N LEU A 28 -11.12 8.47 33.47
CA LEU A 28 -9.95 8.76 32.64
C LEU A 28 -9.67 7.65 31.63
N GLU A 29 -9.72 6.38 32.04
CA GLU A 29 -9.50 5.23 31.16
C GLU A 29 -10.59 5.15 30.08
N ARG A 30 -11.84 5.47 30.42
CA ARG A 30 -12.94 5.51 29.44
C ARG A 30 -12.76 6.62 28.41
N VAL A 31 -12.30 7.80 28.84
CA VAL A 31 -12.00 8.91 27.92
C VAL A 31 -10.82 8.53 27.03
N LEU A 32 -9.76 7.97 27.61
CA LEU A 32 -8.57 7.56 26.86
C LEU A 32 -8.89 6.47 25.81
N LEU A 33 -9.73 5.50 26.15
CA LEU A 33 -10.18 4.47 25.21
C LEU A 33 -10.99 5.07 24.06
N ARG A 34 -11.90 6.01 24.34
CA ARG A 34 -12.70 6.68 23.30
C ARG A 34 -11.85 7.58 22.41
N VAL A 35 -10.99 8.39 22.99
CA VAL A 35 -10.11 9.31 22.26
C VAL A 35 -9.06 8.53 21.47
N GLY A 36 -8.48 7.48 22.05
CA GLY A 36 -7.54 6.59 21.36
C GLY A 36 -8.19 5.90 20.17
N GLY A 37 -9.42 5.40 20.32
CA GLY A 37 -10.18 4.81 19.21
C GLY A 37 -10.48 5.83 18.10
N ALA A 38 -10.93 7.03 18.44
CA ALA A 38 -11.18 8.09 17.47
C ALA A 38 -9.89 8.56 16.77
N ALA A 39 -8.80 8.73 17.51
CA ALA A 39 -7.50 9.10 16.97
C ALA A 39 -6.96 8.05 16.01
N ALA A 40 -7.15 6.76 16.30
CA ALA A 40 -6.77 5.68 15.39
C ALA A 40 -7.55 5.76 14.07
N LEU A 41 -8.86 6.01 14.11
CA LEU A 41 -9.67 6.20 12.89
C LEU A 41 -9.19 7.40 12.08
N VAL A 42 -8.95 8.54 12.74
CA VAL A 42 -8.43 9.75 12.09
C VAL A 42 -7.06 9.49 11.46
N ALA A 43 -6.18 8.75 12.14
CA ALA A 43 -4.88 8.39 11.61
C ALA A 43 -5.00 7.53 10.35
N VAL A 44 -5.87 6.52 10.34
CA VAL A 44 -6.11 5.69 9.16
C VAL A 44 -6.62 6.52 7.98
N VAL A 45 -7.58 7.41 8.22
CA VAL A 45 -8.12 8.31 7.19
C VAL A 45 -7.03 9.26 6.67
N ALA A 46 -6.22 9.84 7.56
CA ALA A 46 -5.14 10.73 7.20
C ALA A 46 -4.07 10.02 6.35
N ILE A 47 -3.68 8.80 6.73
CA ILE A 47 -2.73 7.97 5.96
C ILE A 47 -3.31 7.68 4.58
N GLY A 48 -4.58 7.28 4.50
CA GLY A 48 -5.26 7.00 3.23
C GLY A 48 -5.30 8.23 2.31
N LEU A 49 -5.69 9.38 2.83
CA LEU A 49 -5.70 10.65 2.09
C LEU A 49 -4.31 11.05 1.62
N THR A 50 -3.30 10.89 2.47
CA THR A 50 -1.90 11.20 2.13
C THR A 50 -1.41 10.30 1.00
N MET A 51 -1.69 9.00 1.06
CA MET A 51 -1.35 8.04 -0.01
C MET A 51 -2.07 8.37 -1.31
N ALA A 52 -3.35 8.73 -1.25
CA ALA A 52 -4.11 9.14 -2.43
C ALA A 52 -3.51 10.40 -3.08
N ALA A 53 -3.20 11.42 -2.26
CA ALA A 53 -2.55 12.64 -2.75
C ALA A 53 -1.20 12.34 -3.41
N LEU A 54 -0.38 11.50 -2.79
CA LEU A 54 0.90 11.08 -3.36
C LEU A 54 0.73 10.33 -4.69
N ALA A 55 -0.27 9.45 -4.79
CA ALA A 55 -0.59 8.74 -6.02
C ALA A 55 -0.94 9.72 -7.17
N PHE A 56 -1.72 10.77 -6.88
CA PHE A 56 -2.02 11.81 -7.88
C PHE A 56 -0.78 12.58 -8.33
N VAL A 57 0.14 12.90 -7.41
CA VAL A 57 1.41 13.54 -7.77
C VAL A 57 2.23 12.64 -8.70
N VAL A 58 2.38 11.36 -8.34
CA VAL A 58 3.12 10.38 -9.14
C VAL A 58 2.47 10.20 -10.51
N LEU A 59 1.14 10.06 -10.56
CA LEU A 59 0.40 9.93 -11.82
C LEU A 59 0.56 11.19 -12.69
N GLY A 60 0.45 12.37 -12.08
CA GLY A 60 0.66 13.66 -12.73
C GLY A 60 2.06 13.80 -13.32
N LEU A 61 3.08 13.23 -12.66
CA LEU A 61 4.46 13.19 -13.16
C LEU A 61 4.67 12.09 -14.23
N LEU A 62 3.96 10.97 -14.13
CA LEU A 62 4.02 9.88 -15.10
C LEU A 62 3.45 10.28 -16.46
N ILE A 63 2.37 11.05 -16.49
CA ILE A 63 1.73 11.51 -17.73
C ILE A 63 2.74 12.15 -18.70
N PRO A 64 3.49 13.21 -18.34
CA PRO A 64 4.46 13.82 -19.24
C PRO A 64 5.60 12.86 -19.61
N VAL A 65 6.05 12.01 -18.69
CA VAL A 65 7.09 11.00 -18.98
C VAL A 65 6.63 10.03 -20.06
N VAL A 66 5.40 9.51 -19.95
CA VAL A 66 4.81 8.59 -20.93
C VAL A 66 4.60 9.29 -22.27
N VAL A 67 4.15 10.55 -22.27
CA VAL A 67 4.00 11.35 -23.50
C VAL A 67 5.35 11.49 -24.21
N VAL A 68 6.40 11.88 -23.50
CA VAL A 68 7.75 12.04 -24.07
C VAL A 68 8.29 10.69 -24.57
N ALA A 69 8.18 9.63 -23.77
CA ALA A 69 8.63 8.29 -24.16
C ALA A 69 7.89 7.79 -25.42
N GLY A 70 6.58 8.00 -25.49
CA GLY A 70 5.77 7.69 -26.66
C GLY A 70 6.20 8.50 -27.90
N LEU A 71 6.49 9.79 -27.74
CA LEU A 71 6.97 10.64 -28.81
C LEU A 71 8.32 10.17 -29.34
N VAL A 72 9.26 9.85 -28.44
CA VAL A 72 10.59 9.32 -28.78
C VAL A 72 10.47 7.99 -29.52
N ALA A 73 9.65 7.07 -29.02
CA ALA A 73 9.39 5.79 -29.67
C ALA A 73 8.80 5.99 -31.08
N PHE A 74 7.83 6.90 -31.22
CA PHE A 74 7.21 7.23 -32.50
C PHE A 74 8.23 7.80 -33.50
N VAL A 75 9.02 8.81 -33.10
CA VAL A 75 10.05 9.42 -33.95
C VAL A 75 11.08 8.38 -34.38
N THR A 76 11.51 7.52 -33.45
CA THR A 76 12.48 6.45 -33.74
C THR A 76 11.92 5.46 -34.77
N LEU A 77 10.68 5.01 -34.59
CA LEU A 77 10.03 4.09 -35.53
C LEU A 77 9.82 4.73 -36.90
N TRP A 78 9.37 5.99 -36.93
CA TRP A 78 9.20 6.76 -38.15
C TRP A 78 10.51 6.88 -38.94
N TRP A 79 11.61 7.16 -38.24
CA TRP A 79 12.92 7.27 -38.86
C TRP A 79 13.38 5.91 -39.40
N LYS A 80 13.20 4.82 -38.65
CA LYS A 80 13.52 3.46 -39.16
C LYS A 80 12.67 3.09 -40.38
N MET A 81 11.39 3.43 -40.41
CA MET A 81 10.53 3.22 -41.58
C MET A 81 10.95 4.06 -42.78
N ARG A 82 11.28 5.34 -42.57
CA ARG A 82 11.86 6.21 -43.62
C ARG A 82 13.16 5.64 -44.16
N GLN A 83 14.02 5.14 -43.29
CA GLN A 83 15.30 4.54 -43.68
C GLN A 83 15.08 3.25 -44.48
N ALA A 84 14.16 2.39 -44.05
CA ALA A 84 13.80 1.17 -44.79
C ALA A 84 13.26 1.47 -46.20
N ARG A 85 12.46 2.55 -46.35
CA ARG A 85 11.98 3.02 -47.66
C ARG A 85 13.08 3.58 -48.55
N ARG A 86 14.13 4.21 -47.98
CA ARG A 86 15.26 4.73 -48.76
C ARG A 86 16.27 3.67 -49.18
N TYR A 87 16.42 2.60 -48.40
CA TYR A 87 17.39 1.54 -48.70
C TYR A 87 16.80 0.35 -49.46
N GLY A 88 15.48 0.29 -49.70
CA GLY A 88 14.83 -0.75 -50.53
C GLY A 88 15.15 -2.19 -50.12
N ARG A 89 15.71 -2.39 -48.92
CA ARG A 89 16.22 -3.67 -48.47
C ARG A 89 15.15 -4.32 -47.61
N PRO A 90 14.58 -5.47 -48.03
CA PRO A 90 13.70 -6.23 -47.18
C PRO A 90 14.48 -6.56 -45.91
N ALA A 91 13.84 -6.32 -44.76
CA ALA A 91 14.32 -6.73 -43.46
C ALA A 91 14.32 -8.26 -43.37
N PHE A 92 15.19 -8.92 -44.15
CA PHE A 92 15.53 -10.31 -43.93
C PHE A 92 16.44 -10.34 -42.71
N VAL A 93 15.78 -10.50 -41.56
CA VAL A 93 16.40 -11.10 -40.38
C VAL A 93 16.83 -12.50 -40.82
N VAL A 94 18.11 -12.64 -41.19
CA VAL A 94 18.74 -13.94 -41.38
C VAL A 94 18.81 -14.57 -39.98
N MET A 95 17.77 -15.34 -39.64
CA MET A 95 17.78 -16.26 -38.52
C MET A 95 18.82 -17.32 -38.87
N ARG A 96 20.06 -17.14 -38.39
CA ARG A 96 21.11 -18.16 -38.51
C ARG A 96 20.78 -19.25 -37.48
N ARG A 97 20.41 -20.41 -38.02
CA ARG A 97 20.03 -21.63 -37.30
C ARG A 97 21.18 -22.15 -36.44
#